data_AF-A0A0N0TBK4-F1
#
_entry.id   AF-A0A0N0TBK4-F1
#
_cell.length_a   1.000
_cell.length_b   1.000
_cell.length_c   1.000
_cell.angle_alpha   90.00
_cell.angle_beta   90.00
_cell.angle_gamma   90.00
#
_symmetry.space_group_name_H-M   'P 1'
#
loop_
_entity.id
_entity.type
_entity.pdbx_description
1 polymer ?
#
loop_
_entity_poly.entity_id
_entity_poly.type
_entity_poly.pdbx_seq_one_letter_code
_entity_poly.pdbx_strand_id
1 'polypeptide(L)'
;MGVDVGTTRTTAAVCRLDGGRDAEIALVVPSLLQLTDAGTFSVGEAGPAGWTASGFARRVGDEVPFALGPEVVPAEELTALLVLWVIGEVVARQGEQPRHVAVTHPAGWGPYRRSRLHGALRQVGVHDVTLVPEPLAAAENHAVRARVVPGSTLAVFSLGSHAFSASVVRRTQVRTFELVHHVEGVDHPVGTDFDDALAALVRGRLGKDAFVSVAECEAAKRAFGPSVVVAGVEVTRDELTEQLRPAADQLVSTFVRAVGPVQPEAVLMVGGAVRTPVVGDALAAAVDCRVLAEAAPEHSVAKGAAVAARLVVVGPEAEPEPLDTSVLVHTREASLRFPVGEVARPDDEEFTDPPPRPPVDVPPLDLPPPRSKRVTRVLKPTGRRSGSRSE
;
A
#
# COMPACT_ATOMS: atom_id res chain seq x y z
N MET A 1 13.36 2.90 1.25
CA MET A 1 12.29 3.89 1.54
C MET A 1 11.01 3.42 0.85
N GLY A 2 9.87 3.57 1.50
CA GLY A 2 8.55 3.29 0.93
C GLY A 2 7.76 4.58 0.78
N VAL A 3 7.05 4.74 -0.35
CA VAL A 3 6.18 5.89 -0.61
C VAL A 3 4.81 5.38 -1.05
N ASP A 4 3.79 5.78 -0.31
CA ASP A 4 2.38 5.51 -0.62
C ASP A 4 1.71 6.79 -1.08
N VAL A 5 1.39 6.88 -2.38
CA VAL A 5 0.74 8.05 -2.98
C VAL A 5 -0.77 7.84 -2.99
N GLY A 6 -1.38 8.04 -1.83
CA GLY A 6 -2.84 8.02 -1.71
C GLY A 6 -3.49 9.21 -2.39
N THR A 7 -4.83 9.18 -2.51
CA THR A 7 -5.57 10.26 -3.18
C THR A 7 -5.52 11.58 -2.43
N THR A 8 -5.66 11.53 -1.11
CA THR A 8 -5.73 12.73 -0.26
C THR A 8 -4.42 13.01 0.45
N ARG A 9 -3.65 11.95 0.76
CA ARG A 9 -2.37 12.05 1.44
C ARG A 9 -1.34 11.12 0.84
N THR A 10 -0.10 11.58 0.86
CA THR A 10 1.08 10.79 0.53
C THR A 10 1.90 10.57 1.80
N THR A 11 2.24 9.32 2.05
CA THR A 11 2.99 8.90 3.23
C THR A 11 4.29 8.27 2.79
N ALA A 12 5.40 8.66 3.43
CA ALA A 12 6.69 8.04 3.25
C ALA A 12 7.19 7.41 4.54
N ALA A 13 7.72 6.19 4.42
CA ALA A 13 8.34 5.46 5.51
C ALA A 13 9.78 5.09 5.16
N VAL A 14 10.62 4.99 6.19
CA VAL A 14 12.02 4.60 6.08
C VAL A 14 12.24 3.36 6.93
N CYS A 15 12.91 2.37 6.34
CA CYS A 15 13.39 1.18 7.05
C CYS A 15 14.92 1.21 6.98
N ARG A 16 15.57 1.11 8.13
CA ARG A 16 17.04 1.16 8.26
C ARG A 16 17.64 -0.22 7.92
N LEU A 17 18.86 -0.22 7.38
CA LEU A 17 19.54 -1.48 7.00
C LEU A 17 20.28 -2.11 8.17
N ASP A 18 20.83 -1.26 9.03
CA ASP A 18 21.63 -1.53 10.22
C ASP A 18 20.78 -1.72 11.51
N GLY A 19 19.48 -1.48 11.43
CA GLY A 19 18.55 -1.56 12.56
C GLY A 19 17.51 -2.67 12.45
N GLY A 20 16.45 -2.55 13.26
CA GLY A 20 15.28 -3.42 13.20
C GLY A 20 14.57 -3.36 11.84
N ARG A 21 13.76 -4.39 11.56
CA ARG A 21 12.99 -4.50 10.31
C ARG A 21 11.78 -3.56 10.26
N ASP A 22 11.45 -2.93 11.38
CA ASP A 22 10.31 -2.02 11.46
C ASP A 22 10.57 -0.75 10.66
N ALA A 23 9.52 -0.23 10.04
CA ALA A 23 9.60 0.98 9.25
C ALA A 23 8.96 2.14 10.02
N GLU A 24 9.63 3.28 9.98
CA GLU A 24 9.20 4.50 10.65
C GLU A 24 8.64 5.50 9.64
N ILE A 25 7.58 6.23 10.02
CA ILE A 25 7.03 7.28 9.17
C ILE A 25 7.96 8.49 9.19
N ALA A 26 8.46 8.86 8.01
CA ALA A 26 9.38 9.98 7.83
C ALA A 26 8.66 11.25 7.35
N LEU A 27 7.55 11.09 6.63
CA LEU A 27 6.79 12.21 6.11
C LEU A 27 5.33 11.82 5.82
N VAL A 28 4.41 12.75 6.11
CA VAL A 28 3.02 12.70 5.64
C VAL A 28 2.68 14.08 5.09
N VAL A 29 2.22 14.15 3.84
CA VAL A 29 1.80 15.39 3.17
C VAL A 29 0.46 15.20 2.46
N PRO A 30 -0.30 16.28 2.20
CA PRO A 30 -1.43 16.20 1.28
C PRO A 30 -0.96 15.80 -0.13
N SER A 31 -1.72 14.95 -0.82
CA SER A 31 -1.50 14.60 -2.24
C SER A 31 -2.05 15.69 -3.15
N LEU A 32 -1.48 16.88 -3.01
CA LEU A 32 -1.94 18.11 -3.65
C LEU A 32 -0.74 18.81 -4.27
N LEU A 33 -0.82 19.10 -5.57
CA LEU A 33 0.20 19.85 -6.30
C LEU A 33 -0.41 21.12 -6.86
N GLN A 34 0.15 22.27 -6.52
CA GLN A 34 -0.21 23.54 -7.13
C GLN A 34 0.89 23.97 -8.10
N LEU A 35 0.50 24.32 -9.32
CA LEU A 35 1.38 25.02 -10.25
C LEU A 35 1.51 26.48 -9.80
N THR A 36 2.74 26.96 -9.71
CA THR A 36 3.06 28.35 -9.38
C THR A 36 3.30 29.17 -10.65
N ASP A 37 3.16 30.50 -10.57
CA ASP A 37 3.46 31.41 -11.69
C ASP A 37 4.91 31.29 -12.20
N ALA A 38 5.82 30.78 -11.36
CA ALA A 38 7.21 30.50 -11.72
C ALA A 38 7.39 29.23 -12.57
N GLY A 39 6.31 28.50 -12.89
CA GLY A 39 6.35 27.23 -13.62
C GLY A 39 6.87 26.05 -12.79
N THR A 40 6.85 26.18 -11.46
CA THR A 40 7.23 25.11 -10.51
C THR A 40 6.03 24.61 -9.73
N PHE A 41 6.13 23.42 -9.13
CA PHE A 41 5.07 22.88 -8.27
C PHE A 41 5.35 23.11 -6.79
N SER A 42 4.34 23.59 -6.05
CA SER A 42 4.29 23.54 -4.58
C SER A 42 3.43 22.35 -4.13
N VAL A 43 3.77 21.76 -2.98
CA VAL A 43 3.08 20.59 -2.43
C VAL A 43 2.26 20.99 -1.21
N GLY A 44 1.01 20.53 -1.14
CA GLY A 44 0.15 20.69 0.03
C GLY A 44 -0.58 22.04 0.14
N GLU A 45 -0.28 22.99 -0.74
CA GLU A 45 -0.96 24.28 -0.81
C GLU A 45 -2.02 24.27 -1.92
N ALA A 46 -3.17 24.89 -1.64
CA ALA A 46 -4.22 25.10 -2.61
C ALA A 46 -4.03 26.46 -3.28
N GLY A 47 -3.93 26.46 -4.60
CA GLY A 47 -3.88 27.67 -5.41
C GLY A 47 -5.25 28.13 -5.92
N PRO A 48 -5.27 29.12 -6.82
CA PRO A 48 -6.47 29.51 -7.55
C PRO A 48 -7.13 28.34 -8.28
N ALA A 49 -8.43 28.48 -8.58
CA ALA A 49 -9.18 27.48 -9.34
C ALA A 49 -8.47 27.17 -10.68
N GLY A 50 -8.29 25.88 -10.98
CA GLY A 50 -7.59 25.43 -12.19
C GLY A 50 -6.07 25.44 -12.11
N TRP A 51 -5.46 25.72 -10.96
CA TRP A 51 -4.00 25.66 -10.76
C TRP A 51 -3.54 24.54 -9.82
N THR A 52 -4.50 23.78 -9.29
CA THR A 52 -4.24 22.73 -8.29
C THR A 52 -4.69 21.38 -8.82
N ALA A 53 -3.81 20.39 -8.74
CA ALA A 53 -4.09 18.99 -9.03
C ALA A 53 -4.22 18.18 -7.74
N SER A 54 -5.29 17.40 -7.64
CA SER A 54 -5.50 16.37 -6.62
C SER A 54 -5.99 15.09 -7.30
N GLY A 55 -5.89 13.95 -6.61
CA GLY A 55 -6.39 12.66 -7.12
C GLY A 55 -5.68 12.15 -8.40
N PHE A 56 -4.57 12.77 -8.80
CA PHE A 56 -3.83 12.40 -10.02
C PHE A 56 -3.27 10.99 -9.96
N ALA A 57 -2.89 10.47 -8.79
CA ALA A 57 -2.38 9.10 -8.68
C ALA A 57 -3.36 8.04 -9.21
N ARG A 58 -4.68 8.22 -9.03
CA ARG A 58 -5.69 7.30 -9.58
C ARG A 58 -5.85 7.41 -11.09
N ARG A 59 -5.50 8.56 -11.67
CA ARG A 59 -5.63 8.84 -13.11
C ARG A 59 -4.39 8.44 -13.89
N VAL A 60 -3.39 7.82 -13.26
CA VAL A 60 -2.19 7.34 -13.95
C VAL A 60 -2.55 6.40 -15.09
N GLY A 61 -2.14 6.74 -16.31
CA GLY A 61 -2.49 6.00 -17.52
C GLY A 61 -3.80 6.43 -18.18
N ASP A 62 -4.57 7.35 -17.59
CA ASP A 62 -5.66 8.00 -18.30
C ASP A 62 -5.09 8.92 -19.39
N GLU A 63 -5.68 8.91 -20.58
CA GLU A 63 -5.19 9.72 -21.71
C GLU A 63 -5.50 11.21 -21.55
N VAL A 64 -6.46 11.56 -20.71
CA VAL A 64 -6.84 12.95 -20.45
C VAL A 64 -5.90 13.54 -19.41
N PRO A 65 -5.06 14.54 -19.77
CA PRO A 65 -4.16 15.19 -18.83
C PRO A 65 -4.90 16.17 -17.90
N PHE A 66 -4.19 16.72 -16.92
CA PHE A 66 -4.65 17.85 -16.12
C PHE A 66 -4.28 19.16 -16.81
N ALA A 67 -5.25 20.08 -16.93
CA ALA A 67 -4.99 21.45 -17.31
C ALA A 67 -4.74 22.28 -16.03
N LEU A 68 -3.51 22.77 -15.86
CA LEU A 68 -3.07 23.52 -14.69
C LEU A 68 -2.55 24.88 -15.15
N GLY A 69 -3.38 25.92 -15.00
CA GLY A 69 -3.08 27.24 -15.56
C GLY A 69 -2.75 27.13 -17.07
N PRO A 70 -1.54 27.53 -17.51
CA PRO A 70 -1.12 27.41 -18.91
C PRO A 70 -0.56 26.03 -19.29
N GLU A 71 -0.32 25.13 -18.33
CA GLU A 71 0.34 23.85 -18.57
C GLU A 71 -0.65 22.69 -18.66
N VAL A 72 -0.28 21.67 -19.42
CA VAL A 72 -1.04 20.44 -19.56
C VAL A 72 -0.15 19.27 -19.16
N VAL A 73 -0.50 18.60 -18.06
CA VAL A 73 0.40 17.64 -17.40
C VAL A 73 -0.28 16.29 -17.21
N PRO A 74 0.31 15.18 -17.69
CA PRO A 74 -0.19 13.83 -17.43
C PRO A 74 -0.18 13.46 -15.95
N ALA A 75 -1.10 12.57 -15.57
CA ALA A 75 -1.27 12.12 -14.19
C ALA A 75 -0.03 11.40 -13.61
N GLU A 76 0.63 10.56 -14.40
CA GLU A 76 1.88 9.89 -14.03
C GLU A 76 3.04 10.86 -13.81
N GLU A 77 3.09 11.98 -14.53
CA GLU A 77 4.12 12.99 -14.34
C GLU A 77 3.90 13.73 -13.02
N LEU A 78 2.66 14.14 -12.72
CA LEU A 78 2.31 14.71 -11.42
C LEU A 78 2.63 13.75 -10.26
N THR A 79 2.32 12.47 -10.43
CA THR A 79 2.64 11.43 -9.44
C THR A 79 4.15 11.31 -9.22
N ALA A 80 4.93 11.26 -10.31
CA ALA A 80 6.38 11.17 -10.25
C ALA A 80 7.03 12.41 -9.64
N LEU A 81 6.53 13.62 -9.96
CA LEU A 81 6.99 14.87 -9.38
C LEU A 81 6.73 14.93 -7.87
N LEU A 82 5.57 14.46 -7.41
CA LEU A 82 5.29 14.37 -5.97
C LEU A 82 6.24 13.37 -5.29
N VAL A 83 6.45 12.19 -5.89
CA VAL A 83 7.39 11.19 -5.34
C VAL A 83 8.82 11.75 -5.26
N LEU A 84 9.29 12.44 -6.30
CA LEU A 84 10.61 13.08 -6.30
C LEU A 84 10.72 14.13 -5.19
N TRP A 85 9.70 14.98 -5.02
CA TRP A 85 9.67 15.96 -3.95
C TRP A 85 9.69 15.31 -2.56
N VAL A 86 8.89 14.25 -2.37
CA VAL A 86 8.86 13.47 -1.11
C VAL A 86 10.22 12.86 -0.79
N ILE A 87 10.92 12.31 -1.79
CA ILE A 87 12.30 11.81 -1.62
C ILE A 87 13.21 12.95 -1.16
N GLY A 88 13.17 14.11 -1.83
CA GLY A 88 13.98 15.28 -1.44
C GLY A 88 13.74 15.73 0.00
N GLU A 89 12.49 15.80 0.43
CA GLU A 89 12.13 16.15 1.82
C GLU A 89 12.59 15.12 2.84
N VAL A 90 12.46 13.83 2.53
CA VAL A 90 12.95 12.77 3.42
C VAL A 90 14.48 12.80 3.49
N VAL A 91 15.19 12.98 2.36
CA VAL A 91 16.65 13.12 2.34
C VAL A 91 17.11 14.31 3.16
N ALA A 92 16.43 15.46 3.05
CA ALA A 92 16.75 16.65 3.84
C ALA A 92 16.64 16.43 5.36
N ARG A 93 15.74 15.53 5.80
CA ARG A 93 15.54 15.19 7.22
C ARG A 93 16.43 14.06 7.71
N GLN A 94 16.69 13.06 6.86
CA GLN A 94 17.44 11.86 7.21
C GLN A 94 18.95 12.01 6.95
N GLY A 95 19.37 12.96 6.12
CA GLY A 95 20.76 13.24 5.77
C GLY A 95 21.39 12.27 4.77
N GLU A 96 20.65 11.28 4.26
CA GLU A 96 21.15 10.24 3.37
C GLU A 96 20.16 9.94 2.23
N GLN A 97 20.68 9.56 1.07
CA GLN A 97 19.88 9.09 -0.07
C GLN A 97 19.34 7.66 0.18
N PRO A 98 18.09 7.36 -0.20
CA PRO A 98 17.59 5.99 -0.10
C PRO A 98 18.33 5.09 -1.10
N ARG A 99 18.82 3.93 -0.65
CA ARG A 99 19.41 2.92 -1.56
C ARG A 99 18.40 2.34 -2.55
N HIS A 100 17.13 2.31 -2.17
CA HIS A 100 16.03 1.82 -2.99
C HIS A 100 14.71 2.46 -2.54
N VAL A 101 13.83 2.72 -3.50
CA VAL A 101 12.50 3.28 -3.27
C VAL A 101 11.45 2.25 -3.71
N ALA A 102 10.47 1.96 -2.85
CA ALA A 102 9.26 1.27 -3.26
C ALA A 102 8.12 2.28 -3.32
N VAL A 103 7.43 2.35 -4.46
CA VAL A 103 6.24 3.18 -4.63
C VAL A 103 5.04 2.26 -4.74
N THR A 104 4.01 2.49 -3.94
CA THR A 104 2.81 1.65 -3.97
C THR A 104 1.87 2.01 -5.11
N HIS A 105 1.02 1.05 -5.48
CA HIS A 105 -0.06 1.28 -6.43
C HIS A 105 -1.27 0.37 -6.16
N PRO A 106 -2.47 0.72 -6.64
CA PRO A 106 -3.64 -0.15 -6.57
C PRO A 106 -3.38 -1.50 -7.22
N ALA A 107 -3.85 -2.59 -6.60
CA ALA A 107 -3.53 -3.94 -7.05
C ALA A 107 -4.15 -4.28 -8.42
N GLY A 108 -5.26 -3.65 -8.79
CA GLY A 108 -5.90 -3.79 -10.10
C GLY A 108 -5.11 -3.20 -11.28
N TRP A 109 -4.00 -2.51 -11.04
CA TRP A 109 -3.20 -1.94 -12.13
C TRP A 109 -2.53 -3.02 -13.00
N GLY A 110 -2.91 -3.04 -14.27
CA GLY A 110 -2.23 -3.82 -15.30
C GLY A 110 -0.85 -3.26 -15.71
N PRO A 111 -0.14 -3.96 -16.60
CA PRO A 111 1.21 -3.58 -17.04
C PRO A 111 1.31 -2.17 -17.63
N TYR A 112 0.24 -1.68 -18.27
CA TYR A 112 0.21 -0.36 -18.88
C TYR A 112 0.35 0.77 -17.85
N ARG A 113 -0.54 0.86 -16.85
CA ARG A 113 -0.49 1.91 -15.81
C ARG A 113 0.84 1.87 -15.04
N ARG A 114 1.30 0.66 -14.70
CA ARG A 114 2.60 0.43 -14.06
C ARG A 114 3.77 0.96 -14.91
N SER A 115 3.76 0.71 -16.22
CA SER A 115 4.80 1.19 -17.13
C SER A 115 4.77 2.70 -17.29
N ARG A 116 3.59 3.34 -17.32
CA ARG A 116 3.46 4.80 -17.36
C ARG A 116 4.09 5.46 -16.13
N LEU A 117 3.73 4.99 -14.93
CA LEU A 117 4.31 5.52 -13.69
C LEU A 117 5.82 5.26 -13.60
N HIS A 118 6.26 4.04 -13.89
CA HIS A 118 7.69 3.70 -13.85
C HIS A 118 8.50 4.54 -14.86
N GLY A 119 7.96 4.77 -16.06
CA GLY A 119 8.55 5.67 -17.05
C GLY A 119 8.66 7.11 -16.56
N ALA A 120 7.60 7.66 -15.98
CA ALA A 120 7.59 9.01 -15.43
C ALA A 120 8.57 9.19 -14.26
N LEU A 121 8.64 8.21 -13.35
CA LEU A 121 9.62 8.18 -12.25
C LEU A 121 11.06 8.23 -12.78
N ARG A 122 11.37 7.45 -13.80
CA ARG A 122 12.70 7.48 -14.44
C ARG A 122 13.00 8.80 -15.13
N GLN A 123 12.00 9.43 -15.76
CA GLN A 123 12.16 10.73 -16.43
C GLN A 123 12.50 11.85 -15.44
N VAL A 124 11.98 11.80 -14.22
CA VAL A 124 12.29 12.76 -13.16
C VAL A 124 13.54 12.38 -12.33
N GLY A 125 14.26 11.31 -12.72
CA GLY A 125 15.54 10.91 -12.11
C GLY A 125 15.42 9.90 -10.95
N VAL A 126 14.26 9.28 -10.75
CA VAL A 126 14.06 8.22 -9.75
C VAL A 126 14.30 6.86 -10.44
N HIS A 127 15.51 6.31 -10.30
CA HIS A 127 15.95 5.11 -11.04
C HIS A 127 15.83 3.81 -10.23
N ASP A 128 16.29 3.80 -8.98
CA ASP A 128 16.24 2.64 -8.08
C ASP A 128 14.86 2.51 -7.43
N VAL A 129 13.86 2.18 -8.26
CA VAL A 129 12.46 2.13 -7.85
C VAL A 129 11.75 0.84 -8.24
N THR A 130 11.01 0.28 -7.29
CA THR A 130 10.09 -0.84 -7.52
C THR A 130 8.66 -0.39 -7.25
N LEU A 131 7.74 -0.81 -8.12
CA LEU A 131 6.31 -0.65 -7.89
C LEU A 131 5.78 -1.85 -7.11
N VAL A 132 5.09 -1.60 -5.99
CA VAL A 132 4.57 -2.64 -5.09
C VAL A 132 3.05 -2.49 -4.96
N PRO A 133 2.24 -3.54 -5.19
CA PRO A 133 0.81 -3.46 -4.92
C PRO A 133 0.53 -3.16 -3.45
N GLU A 134 -0.41 -2.25 -3.18
CA GLU A 134 -0.83 -1.88 -1.82
C GLU A 134 -1.12 -3.06 -0.88
N PRO A 135 -1.90 -4.10 -1.26
CA PRO A 135 -2.19 -5.21 -0.34
C PRO A 135 -0.94 -6.07 -0.03
N LEU A 136 0.02 -6.14 -0.97
CA LEU A 136 1.28 -6.85 -0.75
C LEU A 136 2.14 -6.07 0.23
N ALA A 137 2.20 -4.74 0.09
CA ALA A 137 2.88 -3.88 1.06
C ALA A 137 2.26 -4.04 2.47
N ALA A 138 0.93 -3.97 2.60
CA ALA A 138 0.27 -4.16 3.88
C ALA A 138 0.60 -5.51 4.54
N ALA A 139 0.70 -6.58 3.74
CA ALA A 139 1.08 -7.90 4.22
C ALA A 139 2.56 -7.98 4.65
N GLU A 140 3.48 -7.34 3.92
CA GLU A 140 4.88 -7.26 4.33
C GLU A 140 5.03 -6.49 5.66
N ASN A 141 4.27 -5.42 5.86
CA ASN A 141 4.25 -4.70 7.12
C ASN A 141 3.79 -5.59 8.28
N HIS A 142 2.73 -6.38 8.08
CA HIS A 142 2.26 -7.36 9.07
C HIS A 142 3.33 -8.42 9.39
N ALA A 143 4.00 -8.94 8.36
CA ALA A 143 5.00 -10.00 8.47
C ALA A 143 6.26 -9.58 9.25
N VAL A 144 6.49 -8.28 9.46
CA VAL A 144 7.58 -7.79 10.33
C VAL A 144 7.34 -8.16 11.80
N ARG A 145 6.08 -8.13 12.25
CA ARG A 145 5.72 -8.29 13.67
C ARG A 145 5.14 -9.67 13.99
N ALA A 146 4.62 -10.35 12.97
CA ALA A 146 4.00 -11.67 13.11
C ALA A 146 4.58 -12.63 12.08
N ARG A 147 4.90 -13.85 12.52
CA ARG A 147 5.32 -14.92 11.60
C ARG A 147 4.12 -15.36 10.76
N VAL A 148 4.26 -15.28 9.45
CA VAL A 148 3.30 -15.82 8.46
C VAL A 148 3.97 -16.99 7.76
N VAL A 149 3.35 -18.17 7.85
CA VAL A 149 3.92 -19.41 7.30
C VAL A 149 3.78 -19.41 5.76
N PRO A 150 4.77 -19.90 5.00
CA PRO A 150 4.60 -20.10 3.56
C PRO A 150 3.38 -20.98 3.23
N GLY A 151 2.60 -20.58 2.23
CA GLY A 151 1.33 -21.19 1.84
C GLY A 151 0.11 -20.56 2.52
N SER A 152 0.30 -19.92 3.67
CA SER A 152 -0.78 -19.22 4.38
C SER A 152 -1.28 -18.00 3.63
N THR A 153 -2.55 -17.67 3.84
CA THR A 153 -3.21 -16.51 3.24
C THR A 153 -3.56 -15.45 4.28
N LEU A 154 -3.49 -14.19 3.85
CA LEU A 154 -4.03 -13.05 4.57
C LEU A 154 -5.05 -12.38 3.67
N ALA A 155 -6.11 -11.84 4.27
CA ALA A 155 -7.05 -10.99 3.56
C ALA A 155 -6.78 -9.52 3.93
N VAL A 156 -6.85 -8.62 2.96
CA VAL A 156 -6.60 -7.19 3.14
C VAL A 156 -7.87 -6.45 2.79
N PHE A 157 -8.45 -5.78 3.79
CA PHE A 157 -9.56 -4.86 3.67
C PHE A 157 -8.98 -3.43 3.59
N SER A 158 -9.00 -2.81 2.42
CA SER A 158 -8.48 -1.46 2.21
C SER A 158 -9.63 -0.48 2.01
N LEU A 159 -9.76 0.49 2.91
CA LEU A 159 -10.73 1.59 2.79
C LEU A 159 -10.01 2.93 2.90
N GLY A 160 -9.79 3.53 1.73
CA GLY A 160 -9.26 4.88 1.59
C GLY A 160 -10.36 5.93 1.61
N SER A 161 -9.97 7.19 1.35
CA SER A 161 -10.92 8.29 1.22
C SER A 161 -11.88 8.11 0.04
N HIS A 162 -11.45 7.45 -1.03
CA HIS A 162 -12.17 7.42 -2.30
C HIS A 162 -12.15 6.05 -3.00
N ALA A 163 -11.60 5.04 -2.33
CA ALA A 163 -11.49 3.71 -2.91
C ALA A 163 -11.65 2.67 -1.82
N PHE A 164 -12.34 1.60 -2.17
CA PHE A 164 -12.43 0.38 -1.40
C PHE A 164 -11.84 -0.76 -2.22
N SER A 165 -11.05 -1.62 -1.59
CA SER A 165 -10.67 -2.89 -2.18
C SER A 165 -10.58 -4.01 -1.16
N ALA A 166 -10.85 -5.22 -1.66
CA ALA A 166 -10.73 -6.47 -0.93
C ALA A 166 -9.72 -7.35 -1.65
N SER A 167 -8.68 -7.79 -0.95
CA SER A 167 -7.62 -8.61 -1.55
C SER A 167 -7.34 -9.84 -0.70
N VAL A 168 -6.98 -10.94 -1.34
CA VAL A 168 -6.39 -12.11 -0.69
C VAL A 168 -4.96 -12.25 -1.20
N VAL A 169 -4.02 -12.32 -0.28
CA VAL A 169 -2.60 -12.52 -0.58
C VAL A 169 -2.11 -13.81 0.05
N ARG A 170 -1.13 -14.46 -0.58
CA ARG A 170 -0.52 -15.69 -0.09
C ARG A 170 0.96 -15.49 0.16
N ARG A 171 1.48 -16.01 1.28
CA ARG A 171 2.91 -16.06 1.56
C ARG A 171 3.57 -17.13 0.69
N THR A 172 4.55 -16.76 -0.12
CA THR A 172 5.28 -17.69 -0.99
C THR A 172 6.38 -18.42 -0.21
N GLN A 173 6.94 -19.47 -0.82
CA GLN A 173 8.09 -20.21 -0.26
C GLN A 173 9.34 -19.34 -0.12
N VAL A 174 9.52 -18.38 -1.02
CA VAL A 174 10.61 -17.39 -0.97
C VAL A 174 10.31 -16.22 -0.03
N ARG A 175 9.31 -16.36 0.86
CA ARG A 175 8.95 -15.39 1.91
C ARG A 175 8.62 -14.00 1.35
N THR A 176 7.98 -13.95 0.19
CA THR A 176 7.32 -12.76 -0.36
C THR A 176 5.80 -12.99 -0.39
N PHE A 177 5.01 -11.98 -0.73
CA PHE A 177 3.58 -12.17 -0.98
C PHE A 177 3.22 -12.14 -2.46
N GLU A 178 2.29 -13.00 -2.85
CA GLU A 178 1.62 -12.97 -4.15
C GLU A 178 0.13 -12.62 -3.98
N LEU A 179 -0.44 -11.97 -5.00
CA LEU A 179 -1.86 -11.66 -5.04
C LEU A 179 -2.63 -12.89 -5.54
N VAL A 180 -3.55 -13.41 -4.73
CA VAL A 180 -4.41 -14.54 -5.10
C VAL A 180 -5.71 -14.05 -5.72
N HIS A 181 -6.32 -13.06 -5.07
CA HIS A 181 -7.59 -12.48 -5.49
C HIS A 181 -7.63 -11.00 -5.16
N HIS A 182 -8.34 -10.22 -5.98
CA HIS A 182 -8.53 -8.80 -5.78
C HIS A 182 -9.86 -8.35 -6.37
N VAL A 183 -10.59 -7.56 -5.60
CA VAL A 183 -11.77 -6.83 -6.01
C VAL A 183 -11.57 -5.36 -5.66
N GLU A 184 -11.81 -4.49 -6.64
CA GLU A 184 -11.85 -3.04 -6.46
C GLU A 184 -13.30 -2.59 -6.59
N GLY A 185 -13.80 -1.84 -5.60
CA GLY A 185 -15.18 -1.39 -5.56
C GLY A 185 -15.36 -0.10 -6.36
N VAL A 186 -16.10 -0.16 -7.47
CA VAL A 186 -16.42 1.02 -8.30
C VAL A 186 -17.66 1.78 -7.78
N ASP A 187 -18.62 1.07 -7.17
CA ASP A 187 -19.87 1.63 -6.63
C ASP A 187 -20.05 1.36 -5.12
N HIS A 188 -18.94 1.32 -4.39
CA HIS A 188 -18.96 1.01 -2.95
C HIS A 188 -18.79 2.29 -2.13
N PRO A 189 -19.35 2.32 -0.90
CA PRO A 189 -19.08 3.39 0.02
C PRO A 189 -17.58 3.57 0.28
N VAL A 190 -17.10 4.80 0.28
CA VAL A 190 -15.71 5.15 0.51
C VAL A 190 -15.60 6.13 1.67
N GLY A 191 -14.37 6.47 2.07
CA GLY A 191 -14.16 7.34 3.22
C GLY A 191 -14.88 8.70 3.12
N THR A 192 -15.02 9.29 1.93
CA THR A 192 -15.77 10.54 1.74
C THR A 192 -17.27 10.37 1.95
N ASP A 193 -17.84 9.21 1.65
CA ASP A 193 -19.26 8.95 1.95
C ASP A 193 -19.51 8.91 3.46
N PHE A 194 -18.50 8.50 4.25
CA PHE A 194 -18.58 8.57 5.70
C PHE A 194 -18.52 10.03 6.20
N ASP A 195 -17.75 10.89 5.51
CA ASP A 195 -17.70 12.32 5.80
C ASP A 195 -19.04 12.99 5.46
N ASP A 196 -19.64 12.61 4.32
CA ASP A 196 -20.95 13.10 3.88
C ASP A 196 -22.08 12.63 4.79
N ALA A 197 -22.02 11.40 5.29
CA ALA A 197 -22.95 10.87 6.28
C ALA A 197 -22.90 11.66 7.61
N LEU A 198 -21.69 11.99 8.09
CA LEU A 198 -21.52 12.86 9.25
C LEU A 198 -22.04 14.29 8.98
N ALA A 199 -21.74 14.84 7.79
CA ALA A 199 -22.27 16.14 7.40
C ALA A 199 -23.80 16.16 7.34
N ALA A 200 -24.42 15.08 6.86
CA ALA A 200 -25.87 14.92 6.80
C ALA A 200 -26.50 14.89 8.20
N LEU A 201 -25.90 14.18 9.16
CA LEU A 201 -26.33 14.20 10.57
C LEU A 201 -26.32 15.62 11.15
N VAL A 202 -25.23 16.36 10.91
CA VAL A 202 -25.06 17.74 11.41
C VAL A 202 -26.08 18.69 10.77
N ARG A 203 -26.27 18.62 9.44
CA ARG A 203 -27.31 19.40 8.73
C ARG A 203 -28.72 19.06 9.21
N GLY A 204 -28.97 17.81 9.57
CA GLY A 204 -30.26 17.40 10.16
C GLY A 204 -30.62 18.19 11.42
N ARG A 205 -29.62 18.68 12.17
CA ARG A 205 -29.81 19.46 13.41
C ARG A 205 -29.71 20.97 13.22
N LEU A 206 -28.85 21.45 12.31
CA LEU A 206 -28.70 22.88 12.02
C LEU A 206 -29.73 23.42 11.02
N GLY A 207 -30.36 22.54 10.24
CA GLY A 207 -31.19 22.87 9.08
C GLY A 207 -30.50 22.49 7.77
N LYS A 208 -31.30 22.12 6.76
CA LYS A 208 -30.80 21.54 5.49
C LYS A 208 -29.82 22.44 4.73
N ASP A 209 -29.97 23.76 4.86
CA ASP A 209 -29.15 24.76 4.16
C ASP A 209 -27.90 25.17 4.96
N ALA A 210 -27.66 24.58 6.13
CA ALA A 210 -26.48 24.88 6.94
C ALA A 210 -25.20 24.44 6.22
N PHE A 211 -24.23 25.35 6.17
CA PHE A 211 -22.89 25.04 5.69
C PHE A 211 -22.17 24.14 6.70
N VAL A 212 -21.75 22.96 6.23
CA VAL A 212 -20.94 22.02 7.01
C VAL A 212 -19.68 21.71 6.21
N SER A 213 -18.53 21.94 6.82
CA SER A 213 -17.23 21.77 6.18
C SER A 213 -16.87 20.30 6.07
N VAL A 214 -16.62 19.83 4.84
CA VAL A 214 -16.13 18.45 4.60
C VAL A 214 -14.80 18.20 5.30
N ALA A 215 -13.92 19.21 5.35
CA ALA A 215 -12.63 19.09 6.05
C ALA A 215 -12.80 18.93 7.57
N GLU A 216 -13.84 19.55 8.15
CA GLU A 216 -14.17 19.39 9.57
C GLU A 216 -14.76 18.00 9.84
N CYS A 217 -15.63 17.49 8.95
CA CYS A 217 -16.13 16.12 9.02
C CYS A 217 -15.00 15.08 8.91
N GLU A 218 -14.06 15.27 7.97
CA GLU A 218 -12.89 14.40 7.81
C GLU A 218 -12.02 14.40 9.07
N ALA A 219 -11.77 15.59 9.65
CA ALA A 219 -10.99 15.73 10.88
C ALA A 219 -11.70 15.06 12.07
N ALA A 220 -13.01 15.27 12.22
CA ALA A 220 -13.82 14.65 13.26
C ALA A 220 -13.82 13.12 13.15
N LYS A 221 -14.07 12.58 11.94
CA LYS A 221 -14.00 11.14 11.66
C LYS A 221 -12.64 10.55 12.03
N ARG A 222 -11.55 11.26 11.73
CA ARG A 222 -10.17 10.83 12.03
C ARG A 222 -9.86 10.86 13.53
N ALA A 223 -10.29 11.90 14.23
CA ALA A 223 -10.02 12.08 15.66
C ALA A 223 -10.66 10.97 16.52
N PHE A 224 -11.76 10.39 16.02
CA PHE A 224 -12.50 9.27 16.59
C PHE A 224 -12.50 9.18 18.12
N GLY A 225 -13.51 9.78 18.75
CA GLY A 225 -13.67 9.82 20.20
C GLY A 225 -14.97 9.17 20.69
N PRO A 226 -15.36 9.41 21.96
CA PRO A 226 -16.72 9.12 22.44
C PRO A 226 -17.77 10.03 21.78
N SER A 227 -17.38 11.26 21.43
CA SER A 227 -18.16 12.20 20.62
C SER A 227 -17.22 13.07 19.80
N VAL A 228 -17.77 13.75 18.80
CA VAL A 228 -17.08 14.72 17.95
C VAL A 228 -17.95 15.95 17.77
N VAL A 229 -17.34 17.13 17.66
CA VAL A 229 -18.06 18.38 17.40
C VAL A 229 -17.76 18.83 15.99
N VAL A 230 -18.82 19.08 15.21
CA VAL A 230 -18.74 19.59 13.84
C VAL A 230 -19.73 20.74 13.70
N ALA A 231 -19.28 21.91 13.25
CA ALA A 231 -20.10 23.12 13.14
C ALA A 231 -20.86 23.46 14.43
N GLY A 232 -20.23 23.22 15.59
CA GLY A 232 -20.84 23.44 16.91
C GLY A 232 -21.85 22.39 17.36
N VAL A 233 -22.09 21.34 16.57
CA VAL A 233 -22.99 20.24 16.90
C VAL A 233 -22.18 19.05 17.39
N GLU A 234 -22.49 18.57 18.59
CA GLU A 234 -21.90 17.35 19.14
C GLU A 234 -22.61 16.10 18.60
N VAL A 235 -21.89 15.23 17.89
CA VAL A 235 -22.36 13.92 17.41
C VAL A 235 -21.68 12.83 18.23
N THR A 236 -22.47 11.95 18.84
CA THR A 236 -21.93 10.84 19.64
C THR A 236 -21.42 9.71 18.76
N ARG A 237 -20.55 8.86 19.32
CA ARG A 237 -20.06 7.66 18.64
C ARG A 237 -21.20 6.75 18.18
N ASP A 238 -22.21 6.54 19.01
CA ASP A 238 -23.29 5.62 18.73
C ASP A 238 -24.15 6.11 17.56
N GLU A 239 -24.47 7.41 17.53
CA GLU A 239 -25.18 8.05 16.42
C GLU A 239 -24.41 7.94 15.10
N LEU A 240 -23.10 8.22 15.12
CA LEU A 240 -22.27 8.06 13.93
C LEU A 240 -22.18 6.59 13.50
N THR A 241 -22.07 5.67 14.45
CA THR A 241 -22.01 4.23 14.18
C THR A 241 -23.30 3.72 13.54
N GLU A 242 -24.45 4.14 14.05
CA GLU A 242 -25.76 3.81 13.49
C GLU A 242 -25.90 4.35 12.07
N GLN A 243 -25.51 5.61 11.84
CA GLN A 243 -25.56 6.23 10.53
C GLN A 243 -24.65 5.53 9.50
N LEU A 244 -23.47 5.05 9.92
CA LEU A 244 -22.50 4.42 9.03
C LEU A 244 -22.73 2.91 8.82
N ARG A 245 -23.58 2.28 9.64
CA ARG A 245 -23.81 0.82 9.62
C ARG A 245 -24.21 0.28 8.24
N PRO A 246 -25.18 0.86 7.51
CA PRO A 246 -25.56 0.33 6.19
C PRO A 246 -24.40 0.29 5.20
N ALA A 247 -23.56 1.33 5.21
CA ALA A 247 -22.38 1.40 4.35
C ALA A 247 -21.30 0.39 4.75
N ALA A 248 -21.07 0.22 6.07
CA ALA A 248 -20.15 -0.79 6.58
C ALA A 248 -20.60 -2.21 6.22
N ASP A 249 -21.89 -2.53 6.40
CA ASP A 249 -22.45 -3.84 6.08
C ASP A 249 -22.32 -4.18 4.58
N GLN A 250 -22.55 -3.18 3.70
CA GLN A 250 -22.34 -3.34 2.27
C GLN A 250 -20.88 -3.65 1.93
N LEU A 251 -19.93 -2.90 2.51
CA LEU A 251 -18.49 -3.10 2.30
C LEU A 251 -18.04 -4.49 2.77
N VAL A 252 -18.49 -4.91 3.95
CA VAL A 252 -18.17 -6.21 4.52
C VAL A 252 -18.79 -7.34 3.71
N SER A 253 -20.02 -7.20 3.23
CA SER A 253 -20.64 -8.20 2.34
C SER A 253 -19.82 -8.40 1.06
N THR A 254 -19.35 -7.31 0.43
CA THR A 254 -18.48 -7.40 -0.74
C THR A 254 -17.14 -8.03 -0.40
N PHE A 255 -16.54 -7.65 0.74
CA PHE A 255 -15.28 -8.24 1.20
C PHE A 255 -15.39 -9.75 1.39
N VAL A 256 -16.43 -10.23 2.09
CA VAL A 256 -16.64 -11.67 2.33
C VAL A 256 -16.82 -12.42 1.00
N ARG A 257 -17.55 -11.85 0.03
CA ARG A 257 -17.68 -12.45 -1.31
C ARG A 257 -16.35 -12.50 -2.05
N ALA A 258 -15.52 -11.47 -1.93
CA ALA A 258 -14.20 -11.41 -2.55
C ALA A 258 -13.22 -12.42 -1.91
N VAL A 259 -13.25 -12.59 -0.58
CA VAL A 259 -12.45 -13.63 0.10
C VAL A 259 -12.92 -15.03 -0.33
N GLY A 260 -14.22 -15.20 -0.54
CA GLY A 260 -14.80 -16.43 -1.05
C GLY A 260 -14.55 -17.62 -0.11
N PRO A 261 -14.14 -18.81 -0.62
CA PRO A 261 -13.91 -19.99 0.21
C PRO A 261 -12.55 -19.98 0.93
N VAL A 262 -11.70 -18.97 0.70
CA VAL A 262 -10.39 -18.90 1.33
C VAL A 262 -10.57 -18.63 2.82
N GLN A 263 -9.87 -19.39 3.67
CA GLN A 263 -9.78 -19.13 5.10
C GLN A 263 -8.45 -18.42 5.40
N PRO A 264 -8.43 -17.07 5.48
CA PRO A 264 -7.22 -16.34 5.82
C PRO A 264 -6.87 -16.51 7.29
N GLU A 265 -5.58 -16.48 7.62
CA GLU A 265 -5.11 -16.49 9.02
C GLU A 265 -5.53 -15.23 9.79
N ALA A 266 -5.67 -14.12 9.07
CA ALA A 266 -6.16 -12.85 9.57
C ALA A 266 -6.67 -11.93 8.44
N VAL A 267 -7.56 -11.02 8.79
CA VAL A 267 -7.93 -9.84 8.00
C VAL A 267 -7.11 -8.65 8.46
N LEU A 268 -6.42 -7.99 7.54
CA LEU A 268 -5.69 -6.75 7.75
C LEU A 268 -6.55 -5.56 7.30
N MET A 269 -6.87 -4.65 8.22
CA MET A 269 -7.57 -3.40 7.93
C MET A 269 -6.58 -2.29 7.61
N VAL A 270 -6.75 -1.66 6.46
CA VAL A 270 -5.82 -0.69 5.88
C VAL A 270 -6.57 0.55 5.43
N GLY A 271 -5.93 1.71 5.57
CA GLY A 271 -6.48 2.99 5.11
C GLY A 271 -7.18 3.77 6.21
N GLY A 272 -7.16 5.10 6.11
CA GLY A 272 -7.58 5.97 7.22
C GLY A 272 -9.07 5.90 7.56
N ALA A 273 -9.92 5.44 6.63
CA ALA A 273 -11.36 5.34 6.86
C ALA A 273 -11.75 4.12 7.71
N VAL A 274 -10.88 3.12 7.86
CA VAL A 274 -11.12 1.98 8.77
C VAL A 274 -10.96 2.33 10.26
N ARG A 275 -10.61 3.59 10.57
CA ARG A 275 -10.58 4.10 11.96
C ARG A 275 -11.96 4.16 12.61
N THR A 276 -13.03 4.15 11.81
CA THR A 276 -14.40 4.07 12.35
C THR A 276 -14.68 2.63 12.81
N PRO A 277 -14.96 2.37 14.09
CA PRO A 277 -15.09 1.01 14.63
C PRO A 277 -16.17 0.19 13.97
N VAL A 278 -17.23 0.82 13.45
CA VAL A 278 -18.31 0.15 12.73
C VAL A 278 -17.81 -0.81 11.66
N VAL A 279 -16.71 -0.48 10.97
CA VAL A 279 -16.10 -1.35 9.96
C VAL A 279 -15.42 -2.55 10.59
N GLY A 280 -14.65 -2.34 11.66
CA GLY A 280 -13.97 -3.41 12.39
C GLY A 280 -14.95 -4.36 13.08
N ASP A 281 -16.00 -3.82 13.71
CA ASP A 281 -17.06 -4.59 14.36
C ASP A 281 -17.83 -5.42 13.35
N ALA A 282 -18.20 -4.83 12.20
CA ALA A 282 -18.89 -5.55 11.13
C ALA A 282 -18.01 -6.65 10.53
N LEU A 283 -16.70 -6.40 10.33
CA LEU A 283 -15.76 -7.43 9.88
C LEU A 283 -15.64 -8.57 10.89
N ALA A 284 -15.45 -8.25 12.18
CA ALA A 284 -15.29 -9.24 13.24
C ALA A 284 -16.54 -10.12 13.41
N ALA A 285 -17.73 -9.58 13.14
CA ALA A 285 -18.97 -10.35 13.14
C ALA A 285 -19.14 -11.25 11.89
N ALA A 286 -18.47 -10.91 10.78
CA ALA A 286 -18.68 -11.55 9.48
C ALA A 286 -17.62 -12.60 9.10
N VAL A 287 -16.47 -12.65 9.78
CA VAL A 287 -15.37 -13.56 9.47
C VAL A 287 -14.98 -14.42 10.67
N ASP A 288 -14.56 -15.66 10.41
CA ASP A 288 -14.13 -16.62 11.44
C ASP A 288 -12.60 -16.59 11.67
N CYS A 289 -12.01 -15.39 11.66
CA CYS A 289 -10.59 -15.20 11.87
C CYS A 289 -10.31 -13.86 12.54
N ARG A 290 -9.05 -13.62 12.92
CA ARG A 290 -8.67 -12.37 13.59
C ARG A 290 -8.76 -11.19 12.62
N VAL A 291 -9.40 -10.11 13.05
CA VAL A 291 -9.38 -8.82 12.35
C VAL A 291 -8.36 -7.92 13.03
N LEU A 292 -7.38 -7.43 12.27
CA LEU A 292 -6.22 -6.70 12.76
C LEU A 292 -6.13 -5.33 12.10
N ALA A 293 -5.91 -4.29 12.90
CA ALA A 293 -5.54 -2.96 12.43
C ALA A 293 -4.29 -2.48 13.16
N GLU A 294 -3.43 -1.74 12.47
CA GLU A 294 -2.42 -0.94 13.16
C GLU A 294 -3.07 0.20 13.94
N ALA A 295 -2.36 0.74 14.94
CA ALA A 295 -2.76 1.98 15.61
C ALA A 295 -2.94 3.16 14.63
N ALA A 296 -2.18 3.14 13.52
CA ALA A 296 -2.32 4.06 12.40
C ALA A 296 -2.50 3.29 11.08
N PRO A 297 -3.73 2.85 10.75
CA PRO A 297 -3.98 2.01 9.57
C PRO A 297 -3.65 2.69 8.24
N GLU A 298 -3.68 4.03 8.18
CA GLU A 298 -3.25 4.82 7.03
C GLU A 298 -1.74 4.78 6.75
N HIS A 299 -0.92 4.29 7.69
CA HIS A 299 0.52 4.20 7.57
C HIS A 299 1.02 2.81 7.15
N SER A 300 0.15 1.79 7.24
CA SER A 300 0.52 0.38 7.06
C SER A 300 1.16 0.10 5.69
N VAL A 301 0.58 0.67 4.64
CA VAL A 301 1.04 0.48 3.25
C VAL A 301 2.41 1.11 3.02
N ALA A 302 2.64 2.35 3.47
CA ALA A 302 3.92 3.02 3.32
C ALA A 302 5.05 2.28 4.07
N LYS A 303 4.77 1.84 5.31
CA LYS A 303 5.70 1.02 6.09
C LYS A 303 6.04 -0.28 5.38
N GLY A 304 5.01 -0.98 4.90
CA GLY A 304 5.15 -2.20 4.11
C GLY A 304 5.98 -2.03 2.85
N ALA A 305 5.80 -0.93 2.14
CA ALA A 305 6.62 -0.58 0.99
C ALA A 305 8.08 -0.36 1.39
N ALA A 306 8.35 0.27 2.54
CA ALA A 306 9.71 0.45 3.03
C ALA A 306 10.38 -0.88 3.37
N VAL A 307 9.62 -1.83 3.93
CA VAL A 307 10.08 -3.22 4.18
C VAL A 307 10.36 -3.93 2.86
N ALA A 308 9.46 -3.84 1.88
CA ALA A 308 9.67 -4.42 0.55
C ALA A 308 10.92 -3.84 -0.13
N ALA A 309 11.15 -2.53 -0.04
CA ALA A 309 12.38 -1.90 -0.54
C ALA A 309 13.63 -2.45 0.16
N ARG A 310 13.57 -2.71 1.46
CA ARG A 310 14.68 -3.34 2.20
C ARG A 310 14.94 -4.77 1.71
N LEU A 311 13.90 -5.56 1.44
CA LEU A 311 14.05 -6.92 0.92
C LEU A 311 14.69 -6.93 -0.48
N VAL A 312 14.43 -5.93 -1.32
CA VAL A 312 15.14 -5.79 -2.61
C VAL A 312 16.63 -5.54 -2.42
N VAL A 313 17.03 -4.76 -1.41
CA VAL A 313 18.43 -4.42 -1.15
C VAL A 313 19.19 -5.56 -0.47
N VAL A 314 18.58 -6.22 0.52
CA VAL A 314 19.24 -7.24 1.36
C VAL A 314 19.06 -8.65 0.79
N GLY A 315 18.06 -8.85 -0.08
CA GLY A 315 17.63 -10.17 -0.54
C GLY A 315 16.60 -10.82 0.40
N PRO A 316 15.93 -11.90 -0.06
CA PRO A 316 15.07 -12.70 0.80
C PRO A 316 15.89 -13.35 1.91
N GLU A 317 15.31 -13.46 3.10
CA GLU A 317 15.99 -14.10 4.22
C GLU A 317 16.19 -15.59 3.96
N ALA A 318 17.44 -16.04 4.07
CA ALA A 318 17.73 -17.43 4.33
C ALA A 318 17.08 -17.83 5.67
N GLU A 319 16.57 -19.06 5.79
CA GLU A 319 16.20 -19.57 7.11
C GLU A 319 17.42 -19.48 8.03
N PRO A 320 17.26 -19.16 9.33
CA PRO A 320 18.24 -19.68 10.28
C PRO A 320 18.27 -21.20 10.04
N GLU A 321 19.45 -21.75 9.72
CA GLU A 321 19.67 -23.20 9.69
C GLU A 321 18.90 -23.79 10.87
N PRO A 322 18.02 -24.79 10.66
CA PRO A 322 17.38 -25.45 11.78
C PRO A 322 18.53 -25.89 12.69
N LEU A 323 18.56 -25.34 13.91
CA LEU A 323 19.42 -25.92 14.93
C LEU A 323 19.04 -27.39 14.95
N ASP A 324 20.00 -28.28 14.67
CA ASP A 324 19.87 -29.72 14.84
C ASP A 324 19.57 -30.00 16.32
N THR A 325 18.34 -29.74 16.73
CA THR A 325 17.75 -30.18 17.99
C THR A 325 16.85 -31.38 17.75
N SER A 326 17.20 -32.20 16.76
CA SER A 326 16.93 -33.63 16.79
C SER A 326 18.03 -34.27 17.63
N VAL A 327 17.94 -34.15 18.96
CA VAL A 327 18.52 -35.19 19.81
C VAL A 327 17.69 -36.43 19.50
N LEU A 328 18.19 -37.26 18.58
CA LEU A 328 17.78 -38.65 18.48
C LEU A 328 18.03 -39.26 19.86
N VAL A 329 16.99 -39.31 20.69
CA VAL A 329 16.99 -40.12 21.89
C VAL A 329 17.09 -41.55 21.40
N HIS A 330 18.30 -42.09 21.37
CA HIS A 330 18.52 -43.52 21.32
C HIS A 330 17.95 -44.09 22.62
N THR A 331 16.66 -44.40 22.63
CA THR A 331 16.11 -45.31 23.64
C THR A 331 16.78 -46.66 23.39
N ARG A 332 17.77 -46.99 24.22
CA ARG A 332 18.25 -48.36 24.38
C ARG A 332 17.18 -49.17 25.14
N GLU A 333 16.00 -49.33 24.53
CA GLU A 333 15.04 -50.34 24.94
C GLU A 333 14.61 -51.14 23.71
N ALA A 334 15.13 -52.36 23.65
CA ALA A 334 15.02 -53.29 22.55
C ALA A 334 13.70 -54.07 22.53
N SER A 335 12.55 -53.45 22.81
CA SER A 335 11.31 -54.19 23.09
C SER A 335 10.06 -53.81 22.28
N LEU A 336 10.16 -52.96 21.24
CA LEU A 336 9.03 -52.73 20.34
C LEU A 336 9.44 -52.84 18.86
N ARG A 337 9.78 -54.06 18.44
CA ARG A 337 9.77 -54.43 17.02
C ARG A 337 8.36 -54.89 16.65
N PHE A 338 7.65 -54.07 15.87
CA PHE A 338 6.52 -54.56 15.07
C PHE A 338 7.09 -55.52 14.00
N PRO A 339 6.52 -56.73 13.83
CA PRO A 339 6.97 -57.64 12.79
C PRO A 339 6.41 -57.13 11.45
N VAL A 340 7.21 -56.36 10.72
CA VAL A 340 6.98 -56.15 9.30
C VAL A 340 7.66 -57.31 8.59
N GLY A 341 6.84 -58.17 7.96
CA GLY A 341 7.33 -59.33 7.22
C GLY A 341 8.35 -58.95 6.17
N GLU A 342 9.33 -59.83 5.94
CA GLU A 342 10.32 -59.69 4.88
C GLU A 342 9.60 -59.59 3.53
N VAL A 343 9.59 -58.39 2.95
CA VAL A 343 9.27 -58.22 1.54
C VAL A 343 10.55 -58.50 0.77
N ALA A 344 10.57 -59.64 0.07
CA ALA A 344 11.60 -59.95 -0.91
C ALA A 344 11.66 -58.82 -1.94
N ARG A 345 12.83 -58.21 -2.11
CA ARG A 345 13.08 -57.23 -3.18
C ARG A 345 13.07 -57.99 -4.50
N PRO A 346 12.21 -57.65 -5.48
CA PRO A 346 12.38 -58.12 -6.85
C PRO A 346 13.66 -57.50 -7.41
N ASP A 347 14.37 -58.29 -8.22
CA ASP A 347 15.67 -57.99 -8.79
C ASP A 347 15.75 -56.63 -9.51
N ASP A 348 16.92 -55.99 -9.38
CA ASP A 348 17.33 -54.72 -9.96
C ASP A 348 17.47 -54.78 -11.50
N GLU A 349 16.38 -55.01 -12.23
CA GLU A 349 16.36 -54.82 -13.69
C GLU A 349 15.24 -53.87 -14.12
N GLU A 350 15.66 -52.77 -14.79
CA GLU A 350 14.85 -51.85 -15.59
C GLU A 350 14.37 -50.53 -14.93
N PHE A 351 15.30 -49.76 -14.35
CA PHE A 351 15.23 -48.29 -14.42
C PHE A 351 16.08 -47.82 -15.60
N THR A 352 15.43 -47.48 -16.72
CA THR A 352 16.12 -46.88 -17.88
C THR A 352 16.20 -45.36 -17.69
N ASP A 353 17.39 -44.80 -17.96
CA ASP A 353 17.61 -43.35 -17.93
C ASP A 353 16.70 -42.63 -18.96
N PRO A 354 16.13 -41.46 -18.62
CA PRO A 354 15.30 -40.72 -19.54
C PRO A 354 16.10 -40.25 -20.77
N PRO A 355 15.49 -40.24 -21.97
CA PRO A 355 16.20 -39.90 -23.21
C PRO A 355 16.73 -38.45 -23.19
N PRO A 356 17.90 -38.19 -23.80
CA PRO A 356 18.50 -36.86 -23.82
C PRO A 356 17.67 -35.87 -24.63
N ARG A 357 17.55 -34.65 -24.12
CA ARG A 357 16.77 -33.56 -24.75
C ARG A 357 17.45 -33.10 -26.05
N PRO A 358 16.70 -32.87 -27.15
CA PRO A 358 17.27 -32.37 -28.39
C PRO A 358 17.80 -30.93 -28.27
N PRO A 359 18.83 -30.56 -29.04
CA PRO A 359 19.43 -29.22 -29.01
C PRO A 359 18.49 -28.17 -29.61
N VAL A 360 18.43 -27.00 -28.98
CA VAL A 360 17.66 -25.83 -29.43
C VAL A 360 18.62 -24.81 -30.03
N ASP A 361 18.40 -24.43 -31.29
CA ASP A 361 19.19 -23.41 -31.98
C ASP A 361 18.44 -22.08 -31.91
N VAL A 362 19.03 -21.06 -31.27
CA VAL A 362 18.40 -19.74 -31.08
C VAL A 362 19.06 -18.73 -32.01
N PRO A 363 18.37 -18.23 -33.05
CA PRO A 363 18.95 -17.20 -33.91
C PRO A 363 19.08 -15.86 -33.17
N PRO A 364 20.13 -15.06 -33.44
CA PRO A 364 20.36 -13.79 -32.76
C PRO A 364 19.31 -12.74 -33.15
N LEU A 365 18.86 -11.99 -32.14
CA LEU A 365 17.87 -10.91 -32.28
C LEU A 365 18.59 -9.56 -32.48
N ASP A 366 18.39 -8.92 -33.63
CA ASP A 366 18.90 -7.56 -33.86
C ASP A 366 17.94 -6.51 -33.28
N LEU A 367 18.44 -5.74 -32.29
CA LEU A 367 17.70 -4.65 -31.67
C LEU A 367 17.98 -3.33 -32.42
N PRO A 368 16.94 -2.53 -32.75
CA PRO A 368 17.12 -1.24 -33.40
C PRO A 368 17.75 -0.20 -32.45
N PRO A 369 18.53 0.78 -32.97
CA PRO A 369 19.28 1.71 -32.16
C PRO A 369 18.37 2.74 -31.44
N PRO A 370 18.77 3.21 -30.25
CA PRO A 370 17.97 4.14 -29.46
C PRO A 370 17.99 5.55 -30.07
N ARG A 371 16.80 6.15 -30.26
CA ARG A 371 16.66 7.57 -30.63
C ARG A 371 16.84 8.48 -29.42
N SER A 372 17.62 9.53 -29.62
CA SER A 372 18.14 10.46 -28.61
C SER A 372 17.16 11.54 -28.12
N LYS A 373 17.34 11.88 -26.82
CA LYS A 373 17.27 13.19 -26.12
C LYS A 373 16.02 14.08 -26.29
N ARG A 374 15.29 14.29 -25.18
CA ARG A 374 14.63 15.58 -24.88
C ARG A 374 14.80 16.00 -23.40
N VAL A 375 15.03 17.31 -23.29
CA VAL A 375 15.17 18.27 -22.20
C VAL A 375 14.48 17.95 -20.86
N THR A 376 15.25 18.03 -19.76
CA THR A 376 14.79 18.00 -18.36
C THR A 376 14.45 19.41 -17.85
N ARG A 377 13.24 19.62 -17.30
CA ARG A 377 12.89 20.79 -16.47
C ARG A 377 13.06 20.43 -14.98
N VAL A 378 13.61 21.36 -14.21
CA VAL A 378 14.10 21.16 -12.84
C VAL A 378 13.07 21.69 -11.82
N LEU A 379 12.72 20.88 -10.82
CA LEU A 379 12.07 21.33 -9.58
C LEU A 379 13.10 21.98 -8.66
N LYS A 380 12.80 23.17 -8.12
CA LYS A 380 13.65 23.82 -7.11
C LYS A 380 13.23 23.40 -5.71
N PRO A 381 14.18 23.02 -4.82
CA PRO A 381 13.91 22.93 -3.39
C PRO A 381 13.76 24.33 -2.78
N THR A 382 12.82 24.48 -1.85
CA THR A 382 12.50 25.71 -1.14
C THR A 382 13.60 26.07 -0.14
N GLY A 383 14.44 27.05 -0.47
CA GLY A 383 15.41 27.64 0.45
C GLY A 383 14.74 28.53 1.49
N ARG A 384 14.93 28.21 2.78
CA ARG A 384 14.57 29.08 3.90
C ARG A 384 15.35 30.40 3.84
N ARG A 385 14.63 31.53 3.95
CA ARG A 385 15.21 32.85 4.25
C ARG A 385 15.83 32.82 5.65
N SER A 386 17.16 32.90 5.74
CA SER A 386 17.82 33.38 6.95
C SER A 386 17.65 34.91 7.01
N GLY A 387 17.09 35.39 8.11
CA GLY A 387 17.05 36.83 8.39
C GLY A 387 18.45 37.32 8.73
N SER A 388 18.94 38.31 7.98
CA SER A 388 19.99 39.20 8.44
C SER A 388 19.34 40.48 8.97
N ARG A 389 19.42 40.67 10.28
CA ARG A 389 19.38 42.01 10.89
C ARG A 389 20.56 42.80 10.35
N SER A 390 20.33 44.04 9.95
CA SER A 390 21.36 45.08 9.92
C SER A 390 20.78 46.33 10.58
N GLU A 391 21.62 46.92 11.43
CA GLU A 391 21.45 48.20 12.13
C GLU A 391 21.09 49.37 11.21
#